data_AF-A0A2U1R076-F1
#
_entry.id   AF-A0A2U1R076-F1
#
_cell.length_a   1.000
_cell.length_b   1.000
_cell.length_c   1.000
_cell.angle_alpha   90.00
_cell.angle_beta   90.00
_cell.angle_gamma   90.00
#
_symmetry.space_group_name_H-M   'P 1'
#
loop_
_entity.id
_entity.type
_entity.pdbx_description
1 polymer ?
#
loop_
_entity_poly.entity_id
_entity_poly.type
_entity_poly.pdbx_seq_one_letter_code
_entity_poly.pdbx_strand_id
1 'polypeptide(L)' 'MSLPSELYNAKFAEYIESLKILYLVDDQFKSICNEYCNSRIKTEKYKKKFEKNFRNKLEFENLSKELEEEILIYLIRNK' A
#
# COMPACT_ATOMS: atom_id res chain seq x y z
N MET A 1 -13.67 -0.88 24.88
CA MET A 1 -13.38 -0.38 23.52
C MET A 1 -11.98 0.21 23.52
N SER A 2 -11.06 -0.31 22.73
CA SER A 2 -9.68 0.19 22.63
C SER A 2 -9.54 1.17 21.47
N LEU A 3 -8.61 2.12 21.60
CA LEU A 3 -8.24 3.04 20.54
C LEU A 3 -7.60 2.26 19.37
N PRO A 4 -8.01 2.48 18.11
CA PRO A 4 -7.40 1.87 16.93
C PRO A 4 -5.87 2.02 16.90
N SER A 5 -5.15 0.96 16.50
CA SER A 5 -3.68 0.96 16.47
C SER A 5 -3.11 1.95 15.44
N GLU A 6 -3.87 2.25 14.38
CA GLU A 6 -3.52 3.20 13.34
C GLU A 6 -3.40 4.66 13.85
N LEU A 7 -4.03 4.95 14.99
CA LEU A 7 -3.96 6.27 15.66
C LEU A 7 -2.70 6.43 16.52
N TYR A 8 -1.92 5.37 16.74
CA TYR A 8 -0.61 5.47 17.37
C TYR A 8 0.44 5.94 16.35
N ASN A 9 0.26 7.18 15.91
CA ASN A 9 1.15 7.89 15.01
C ASN A 9 2.07 8.81 15.84
N ALA A 10 3.33 8.96 15.43
CA ALA A 10 4.28 9.85 16.08
C ALA A 10 3.74 11.30 16.23
N LYS A 11 2.94 11.77 15.26
CA LYS A 11 2.28 13.09 15.31
C LYS A 11 1.31 13.26 16.49
N PHE A 12 0.79 12.17 17.03
CA PHE A 12 -0.19 12.15 18.11
C PHE A 12 0.39 11.62 19.43
N ALA A 13 1.69 11.31 19.49
CA ALA A 13 2.30 10.65 20.64
C ALA A 13 2.12 11.45 21.94
N GLU A 14 2.31 12.77 21.89
CA GLU A 14 2.14 13.68 23.04
C GLU A 14 0.66 13.93 23.40
N TYR A 15 -0.26 13.58 22.51
CA TYR A 15 -1.70 13.84 22.66
C TYR A 15 -2.50 12.56 22.88
N ILE A 16 -1.84 11.42 23.13
CA ILE A 16 -2.49 10.11 23.10
C ILE A 16 -3.62 9.96 24.14
N GLU A 17 -3.48 10.62 25.29
CA GLU A 17 -4.48 10.60 26.36
C GLU A 17 -5.71 11.42 25.98
N SER A 18 -5.54 12.66 25.53
CA SER A 18 -6.61 13.50 24.98
C SER A 18 -7.31 12.83 23.81
N LEU A 19 -6.55 12.16 22.94
CA LEU A 19 -7.07 11.44 21.79
C LEU A 19 -7.93 10.25 22.22
N LYS A 20 -7.54 9.50 23.26
CA LYS A 20 -8.38 8.43 23.85
C LYS A 20 -9.67 8.98 24.42
N ILE A 21 -9.61 10.08 25.16
CA ILE A 21 -10.78 10.69 25.79
C ILE A 21 -11.76 11.17 24.71
N LEU A 22 -11.30 11.99 23.77
CA LEU A 22 -12.13 12.54 22.69
C LEU A 22 -12.73 11.44 21.82
N TYR A 23 -11.97 10.38 21.52
CA TYR A 23 -12.49 9.24 20.74
C TYR A 23 -13.66 8.51 21.43
N LEU A 24 -13.74 8.56 22.75
CA LEU A 24 -14.80 7.90 23.52
C LEU A 24 -16.04 8.78 23.72
N VAL A 25 -15.87 10.11 23.79
CA VAL A 25 -16.94 11.03 24.21
C VAL A 25 -17.47 11.93 23.11
N ASP A 26 -16.73 12.10 22.00
CA ASP A 26 -17.10 12.95 20.87
C ASP A 26 -17.28 12.11 19.61
N ASP A 27 -18.55 11.96 19.19
CA ASP A 27 -18.92 11.16 18.01
C ASP A 27 -18.39 11.75 16.70
N GLN A 28 -18.30 13.07 16.60
CA GLN A 28 -17.75 13.72 15.41
C GLN A 28 -16.25 13.46 15.33
N PHE A 29 -15.52 13.63 16.43
CA PHE A 29 -14.10 13.31 16.51
C PHE A 29 -13.83 11.84 16.21
N LYS A 30 -14.63 10.93 16.78
CA LYS A 30 -14.57 9.49 16.52
C LYS A 30 -14.77 9.17 15.05
N SER A 31 -15.71 9.84 14.38
CA SER A 31 -15.93 9.69 12.93
C SER A 31 -14.68 10.07 12.13
N ILE A 32 -14.07 11.21 12.44
CA ILE A 32 -12.82 11.66 11.81
C ILE A 32 -11.70 10.63 12.02
N CYS A 33 -11.53 10.12 13.24
CA CYS A 33 -10.55 9.08 13.54
C CYS A 33 -10.79 7.81 12.73
N ASN A 34 -12.04 7.36 12.62
CA ASN A 34 -12.40 6.18 11.84
C ASN A 34 -12.12 6.36 10.35
N GLU A 35 -12.45 7.52 9.78
CA GLU A 35 -12.12 7.85 8.41
C GLU A 35 -10.61 7.87 8.17
N TYR A 36 -9.85 8.47 9.08
CA TYR A 36 -8.38 8.44 9.05
C TYR A 36 -7.85 7.00 9.06
N CYS A 37 -8.29 6.15 10.00
CA CYS A 37 -7.85 4.75 10.07
C CYS A 37 -8.18 4.00 8.77
N ASN A 38 -9.41 4.16 8.28
CA ASN A 38 -9.85 3.54 7.02
C ASN A 38 -9.02 3.99 5.83
N SER A 39 -8.68 5.28 5.74
CA SER A 39 -7.83 5.83 4.69
C SER A 39 -6.41 5.26 4.73
N ARG A 40 -5.84 5.08 5.94
CA ARG A 40 -4.51 4.45 6.11
C ARG A 40 -4.51 2.99 5.68
N ILE A 41 -5.51 2.22 6.11
CA ILE A 41 -5.63 0.80 5.73
C ILE A 41 -5.77 0.68 4.20
N LYS A 42 -6.60 1.52 3.58
CA LYS A 42 -6.75 1.55 2.10
C LYS A 42 -5.42 1.89 1.42
N THR A 43 -4.70 2.90 1.90
CA THR A 43 -3.40 3.30 1.37
C THR A 43 -2.41 2.14 1.37
N GLU A 44 -2.31 1.42 2.50
CA GLU A 44 -1.40 0.27 2.62
C GLU A 44 -1.79 -0.88 1.69
N LYS A 45 -3.10 -1.12 1.51
CA LYS A 45 -3.60 -2.09 0.52
C LYS A 45 -3.23 -1.71 -0.91
N TYR A 46 -3.38 -0.43 -1.28
CA TYR A 46 -3.01 0.04 -2.62
C TYR A 46 -1.50 -0.03 -2.85
N LYS A 47 -0.69 0.30 -1.84
CA LYS A 47 0.77 0.16 -1.92
C LYS A 47 1.19 -1.27 -2.20
N LYS A 48 0.64 -2.25 -1.48
CA LYS A 48 0.90 -3.69 -1.73
C LYS A 48 0.48 -4.12 -3.14
N LYS A 49 -0.67 -3.64 -3.62
CA LYS A 49 -1.14 -3.91 -4.99
C LYS A 49 -0.19 -3.32 -6.03
N PHE A 50 0.27 -2.09 -5.82
CA PHE A 50 1.22 -1.42 -6.70
C PHE A 50 2.55 -2.18 -6.76
N GLU A 51 3.11 -2.56 -5.62
CA GLU A 51 4.35 -3.34 -5.55
C GLU A 51 4.25 -4.68 -6.29
N LYS A 52 3.12 -5.39 -6.13
CA LYS A 52 2.86 -6.63 -6.88
C LYS A 52 2.81 -6.38 -8.40
N ASN A 53 2.06 -5.38 -8.84
CA ASN A 53 1.95 -5.05 -10.26
C ASN A 53 3.30 -4.61 -10.85
N PHE A 54 4.10 -3.88 -10.08
CA PHE A 54 5.44 -3.47 -10.50
C PHE A 54 6.36 -4.67 -10.71
N ARG A 55 6.35 -5.66 -9.81
CA ARG A 55 7.12 -6.90 -9.97
C ARG A 55 6.69 -7.67 -11.22
N ASN A 56 5.39 -7.88 -11.40
CA ASN A 56 4.86 -8.58 -12.57
C ASN A 56 5.26 -7.87 -13.87
N LYS A 57 5.19 -6.52 -13.89
CA LYS A 57 5.61 -5.73 -15.05
C LYS A 57 7.08 -6.00 -15.38
N LEU A 58 7.96 -5.94 -14.39
CA LEU A 58 9.39 -6.18 -14.59
C LEU A 58 9.67 -7.60 -15.11
N GLU A 59 8.97 -8.60 -14.58
CA GLU A 59 9.08 -9.99 -15.01
C GLU A 59 8.69 -10.16 -16.49
N PHE A 60 7.55 -9.59 -16.90
CA PHE A 60 7.12 -9.66 -18.30
C PHE A 60 8.01 -8.85 -19.24
N GLU A 61 8.54 -7.70 -18.81
CA GLU A 61 9.51 -6.93 -19.60
C GLU A 61 10.80 -7.69 -19.83
N ASN A 62 11.29 -8.42 -18.83
CA ASN A 62 12.49 -9.26 -18.98
C ASN A 62 12.23 -10.45 -19.89
N LEU A 63 11.13 -11.17 -19.66
CA LEU A 63 10.74 -12.31 -20.50
C LEU A 63 10.58 -11.90 -21.96
N SER A 64 9.97 -10.74 -22.24
CA SER A 64 9.83 -10.23 -23.62
C SER A 64 11.20 -10.07 -24.29
N LYS A 65 12.18 -9.50 -23.59
CA LYS A 65 13.54 -9.31 -24.13
C LYS A 65 14.25 -10.63 -24.40
N GLU A 66 14.15 -11.58 -23.47
CA GLU A 66 14.72 -12.93 -23.65
C GLU A 66 14.10 -13.62 -24.87
N LEU A 67 12.78 -13.55 -25.04
CA LEU A 67 12.09 -14.10 -26.20
C LEU A 67 12.46 -13.39 -27.50
N GLU A 68 12.62 -12.06 -27.50
CA GLU A 68 13.11 -11.31 -28.66
C GLU A 68 14.49 -11.78 -29.09
N GLU A 69 15.40 -12.03 -28.14
CA GLU A 69 16.73 -12.60 -28.43
C GLU A 69 16.63 -14.01 -29.01
N GLU A 70 15.79 -14.88 -28.46
CA GLU A 70 15.57 -16.23 -29.00
C GLU A 70 15.02 -16.20 -30.43
N ILE A 71 14.05 -15.32 -30.69
CA ILE A 71 13.49 -15.12 -32.03
C ILE A 71 14.59 -14.69 -33.00
N LEU A 72 15.42 -13.72 -32.63
CA LEU A 72 16.53 -13.27 -33.47
C LEU A 72 17.53 -14.39 -33.77
N ILE A 73 17.88 -15.20 -32.76
CA ILE A 73 18.75 -16.37 -32.93
C ILE A 73 18.13 -17.35 -33.93
N TYR A 74 16.84 -17.65 -33.82
CA TYR A 74 16.13 -18.54 -34.74
C TYR A 74 16.12 -18.02 -36.17
N LEU A 75 15.91 -16.72 -36.35
CA LEU A 75 15.96 -16.09 -37.67
C LEU A 75 17.34 -16.16 -38.30
N ILE A 76 18.41 -15.94 -37.53
CA ILE A 76 19.79 -16.02 -38.02
C ILE A 76 20.16 -17.46 -38.39
N ARG A 77 19.74 -18.45 -37.59
CA ARG A 77 20.08 -19.88 -37.82
C ARG A 77 19.36 -20.50 -39.02
N ASN A 78 18.18 -20.00 -39.37
CA ASN A 78 17.38 -20.49 -40.50
C ASN A 78 17.50 -19.60 -41.74
N LYS A 79 18.48 -18.69 -41.75
CA LYS A 79 18.87 -17.91 -42.92
C LYS A 79 20.04 -18.59 -43.61
#